data_AF-A0A4V2F7U9-F1
#
_entry.id   AF-A0A4V2F7U9-F1
#
_cell.length_a   1.000
_cell.length_b   1.000
_cell.length_c   1.000
_cell.angle_alpha   90.00
_cell.angle_beta   90.00
_cell.angle_gamma   90.00
#
_symmetry.space_group_name_H-M   'P 1'
#
loop_
_entity.id
_entity.type
_entity.pdbx_description
1 polymer ?
#
loop_
_entity_poly.entity_id
_entity_poly.type
_entity_poly.pdbx_seq_one_letter_code
_entity_poly.pdbx_strand_id
1 'polypeptide(L)'
;MEDTEQLLAEYYKNNGKKLRRMVDSILCKFGGLRQMDKDDFYSLANEVFCKALERYDGNRCFDGFLYSCLRKRIHTEITKRNRLKRQGDYCCVSIDAPAGEDGSAELAEMIPSSFDLDRELAERLGISEEDRMEVYLGKLSEIQREIVTLLSDGYIGTEIRKMLALSPKTYKDCLCGIQAYENIKVLL
;
A
#
# COMPACT_ATOMS: atom_id res chain seq x y z
N MET A 1 17.94 47.66 -6.01
CA MET A 1 16.94 47.43 -7.08
C MET A 1 17.61 47.25 -8.43
N GLU A 2 18.63 48.04 -8.77
CA GLU A 2 19.33 47.94 -10.07
C GLU A 2 20.07 46.60 -10.27
N ASP A 3 20.74 46.07 -9.23
CA ASP A 3 21.44 44.77 -9.30
C ASP A 3 20.50 43.56 -9.52
N THR A 4 19.29 43.61 -8.94
CA THR A 4 18.32 42.49 -9.04
C THR A 4 17.70 42.39 -10.44
N GLU A 5 17.44 43.53 -11.08
CA GLU A 5 16.93 43.58 -12.45
C GLU A 5 17.97 43.13 -13.46
N GLN A 6 19.24 43.49 -13.25
CA GLN A 6 20.36 43.00 -14.06
C GLN A 6 20.53 41.48 -13.96
N LEU A 7 20.44 40.91 -12.75
CA LEU A 7 20.49 39.47 -12.53
C LEU A 7 19.31 38.74 -13.19
N LEU A 8 18.09 39.28 -13.09
CA LEU A 8 16.91 38.74 -13.78
C LEU A 8 17.10 38.75 -15.30
N ALA A 9 17.52 39.87 -15.86
CA ALA A 9 17.75 40.00 -17.29
C ALA A 9 18.83 39.03 -17.79
N GLU A 10 19.93 38.88 -17.05
CA GLU A 10 21.02 37.97 -17.40
C GLU A 10 20.56 36.50 -17.40
N TYR A 11 19.89 36.08 -16.33
CA TYR A 11 19.52 34.68 -16.13
C TYR A 11 18.37 34.22 -17.02
N TYR A 12 17.39 35.08 -17.29
CA TYR A 12 16.23 34.76 -18.13
C TYR A 12 16.42 35.08 -19.62
N LYS A 13 17.55 35.69 -20.01
CA LYS A 13 17.93 35.85 -21.42
C LYS A 13 17.92 34.51 -22.16
N ASN A 14 17.46 34.52 -23.41
CA ASN A 14 17.36 33.34 -24.26
C ASN A 14 16.58 32.19 -23.60
N ASN A 15 15.42 32.50 -23.02
CA ASN A 15 14.55 31.53 -22.36
C ASN A 15 15.21 30.81 -21.17
N GLY A 16 15.93 31.55 -20.32
CA GLY A 16 16.54 30.98 -19.12
C GLY A 16 17.79 30.15 -19.37
N LYS A 17 18.49 30.32 -20.49
CA LYS A 17 19.60 29.43 -20.91
C LYS A 17 20.70 29.30 -19.86
N LYS A 18 21.01 30.36 -19.12
CA LYS A 18 22.01 30.34 -18.04
C LYS A 18 21.54 29.45 -16.89
N LEU A 19 20.31 29.64 -16.43
CA LEU A 19 19.70 28.83 -15.36
C LEU A 19 19.59 27.35 -15.76
N ARG A 20 19.06 27.08 -16.96
CA ARG A 20 18.91 25.71 -17.49
C ARG A 20 20.25 24.99 -17.59
N ARG A 21 21.30 25.64 -18.10
CA ARG A 21 22.67 25.08 -18.12
C ARG A 21 23.18 24.72 -16.72
N MET A 22 22.92 25.58 -15.74
CA MET A 22 23.31 25.31 -14.36
C MET A 22 22.57 24.08 -13.81
N VAL A 23 21.27 23.97 -14.06
CA VAL A 23 20.46 22.79 -13.70
C VAL A 23 20.98 21.54 -14.41
N ASP A 24 21.21 21.59 -15.72
CA ASP A 24 21.72 20.47 -16.52
C ASP A 24 23.07 19.97 -15.99
N SER A 25 23.96 20.89 -15.57
CA SER A 25 25.27 20.54 -14.99
C SER A 25 25.15 19.83 -13.63
N ILE A 26 24.06 20.03 -12.90
CA ILE A 26 23.76 19.33 -11.65
C ILE A 26 23.13 17.97 -11.97
N LEU A 27 22.18 17.94 -12.91
CA LEU A 27 21.43 16.74 -13.29
C LEU A 27 22.28 15.71 -14.03
N CYS A 28 23.30 16.12 -14.79
CA CYS A 28 24.17 15.20 -15.53
C CYS A 28 24.92 14.20 -14.63
N LYS A 29 25.01 14.47 -13.33
CA LYS A 29 25.60 13.58 -12.32
C LYS A 29 24.67 12.43 -11.92
N PHE A 30 23.43 12.45 -12.39
CA PHE A 30 22.40 11.46 -12.08
C PHE A 30 21.98 10.70 -13.34
N GLY A 31 21.96 9.37 -13.28
CA GLY A 31 21.48 8.50 -14.36
C GLY A 31 19.95 8.33 -14.35
N GLY A 32 19.39 7.88 -15.47
CA GLY A 32 17.98 7.47 -15.58
C GLY A 32 16.95 8.60 -15.67
N LEU A 33 17.38 9.83 -15.95
CA LEU A 33 16.49 10.98 -16.16
C LEU A 33 16.05 11.07 -17.62
N ARG A 34 14.75 11.05 -17.88
CA ARG A 34 14.15 11.33 -19.20
C ARG A 34 14.05 12.84 -19.42
N GLN A 35 13.80 13.27 -20.66
CA GLN A 35 13.65 14.70 -20.97
C GLN A 35 12.48 15.35 -20.21
N MET A 36 11.36 14.64 -20.04
CA MET A 36 10.22 15.13 -19.24
C MET A 36 10.59 15.36 -17.78
N ASP A 37 11.51 14.57 -17.21
CA ASP A 37 11.97 14.78 -15.83
C ASP A 37 12.71 16.12 -15.68
N LYS A 38 13.34 16.64 -16.74
CA LYS A 38 14.10 17.90 -16.70
C LYS A 38 13.21 19.14 -16.60
N ASP A 39 12.02 19.12 -17.20
CA ASP A 39 11.12 20.27 -17.18
C ASP A 39 10.61 20.59 -15.77
N ASP A 40 10.39 19.56 -14.95
CA ASP A 40 10.09 19.73 -13.53
C ASP A 40 11.24 20.40 -12.78
N PHE A 41 12.48 20.01 -13.08
CA PHE A 41 13.66 20.60 -12.45
C PHE A 41 13.90 22.04 -12.90
N TYR A 42 13.53 22.42 -14.13
CA TYR A 42 13.55 23.82 -14.55
C TYR A 42 12.51 24.66 -13.81
N SER A 43 11.31 24.12 -13.60
CA SER A 43 10.27 24.78 -12.80
C SER A 43 10.70 24.96 -11.34
N LEU A 44 11.27 23.92 -10.74
CA LEU A 44 11.88 23.97 -9.40
C LEU A 44 13.02 25.01 -9.33
N ALA A 45 13.85 25.09 -10.38
CA ALA A 45 14.95 26.04 -10.42
C ALA A 45 14.46 27.49 -10.43
N ASN A 46 13.35 27.79 -11.12
CA ASN A 46 12.74 29.12 -11.09
C ASN A 46 12.25 29.49 -9.68
N GLU A 47 11.61 28.55 -8.97
CA GLU A 47 11.19 28.77 -7.58
C GLU A 47 12.40 29.07 -6.67
N VAL A 48 13.47 28.28 -6.79
CA VAL A 48 14.71 28.46 -6.02
C VAL A 48 15.39 29.78 -6.37
N PHE A 49 15.37 30.18 -7.64
CA PHE A 49 15.94 31.43 -8.10
C PHE A 49 15.26 32.64 -7.44
N CYS A 50 13.93 32.68 -7.42
CA CYS A 50 13.18 33.75 -6.74
C CYS A 50 13.53 33.83 -5.25
N LYS A 51 13.55 32.68 -4.57
CA LYS A 51 13.93 32.60 -3.14
C LYS A 51 15.39 32.97 -2.89
N ALA A 52 16.28 32.72 -3.85
CA ALA A 52 17.68 33.11 -3.76
C ALA A 52 17.84 34.63 -3.91
N LEU A 53 17.10 35.26 -4.82
CA LEU A 53 17.11 36.72 -4.97
C LEU A 53 16.67 37.43 -3.69
N GLU A 54 15.62 36.95 -3.02
CA GLU A 54 15.13 37.52 -1.75
C GLU A 54 16.15 37.43 -0.61
N ARG A 55 17.00 36.40 -0.61
CA ARG A 55 17.94 36.07 0.47
C ARG A 55 19.36 36.49 0.19
N TYR A 56 19.63 37.08 -0.97
CA TYR A 56 20.97 37.42 -1.39
C TYR A 56 21.44 38.67 -0.64
N ASP A 57 22.57 38.52 0.06
CA ASP A 57 23.18 39.54 0.91
C ASP A 57 24.28 40.35 0.19
N GLY A 58 24.55 40.05 -1.08
CA GLY A 58 25.59 40.73 -1.87
C GLY A 58 27.03 40.34 -1.52
N ASN A 59 27.24 39.47 -0.52
CA ASN A 59 28.56 39.25 0.08
C ASN A 59 29.45 38.27 -0.72
N ARG A 60 28.87 37.55 -1.68
CA ARG A 60 29.54 36.54 -2.52
C ARG A 60 28.97 36.55 -3.93
N CYS A 61 29.69 36.03 -4.91
CA CYS A 61 29.16 35.88 -6.27
C CYS A 61 27.80 35.14 -6.28
N PHE A 62 26.78 35.76 -6.91
CA PHE A 62 25.44 35.21 -7.01
C PHE A 62 25.42 33.84 -7.70
N ASP A 63 26.24 33.62 -8.73
CA ASP A 63 26.31 32.34 -9.45
C ASP A 63 26.70 31.18 -8.52
N GLY A 64 27.70 31.38 -7.66
CA GLY A 64 28.12 30.35 -6.70
C GLY A 64 27.09 30.12 -5.58
N PHE A 65 26.42 31.19 -5.16
CA PHE A 65 25.33 31.11 -4.19
C PHE A 65 24.14 30.32 -4.74
N LEU A 66 23.66 30.71 -5.92
CA LEU A 66 22.54 30.10 -6.61
C LEU A 66 22.84 28.63 -6.92
N TYR A 67 24.04 28.32 -7.41
CA TYR A 67 24.47 26.93 -7.64
C TYR A 67 24.36 26.09 -6.37
N SER A 68 24.78 26.63 -5.22
CA SER A 68 24.70 25.94 -3.94
C SER A 68 23.25 25.69 -3.50
N CYS A 69 22.36 26.65 -3.71
CA CYS A 69 20.93 26.53 -3.42
C CYS A 69 20.24 25.51 -4.33
N LEU A 70 20.47 25.62 -5.65
CA LEU A 70 19.93 24.69 -6.64
C LEU A 70 20.42 23.28 -6.40
N ARG A 71 21.73 23.09 -6.18
CA ARG A 71 22.30 21.77 -5.91
C ARG A 71 21.63 21.10 -4.72
N LYS A 72 21.46 21.81 -3.61
CA LYS A 72 20.77 21.29 -2.41
C LYS A 72 19.33 20.91 -2.74
N ARG A 73 18.55 21.82 -3.34
CA ARG A 73 17.13 21.58 -3.61
C ARG A 73 16.92 20.42 -4.61
N ILE A 74 17.71 20.36 -5.67
CA ILE A 74 17.66 19.30 -6.68
C ILE A 74 18.04 17.95 -6.05
N HIS A 75 19.08 17.88 -5.22
CA HIS A 75 19.43 16.63 -4.52
C HIS A 75 18.28 16.17 -3.61
N THR A 76 17.63 17.09 -2.90
CA THR A 76 16.46 16.77 -2.07
C THR A 76 15.32 16.22 -2.91
N GLU A 77 14.98 16.83 -4.04
CA GLU A 77 13.91 16.33 -4.91
C GLU A 77 14.24 14.97 -5.54
N ILE A 78 15.47 14.77 -6.02
CA ILE A 78 15.92 13.47 -6.52
C ILE A 78 15.82 12.41 -5.41
N THR A 79 16.27 12.74 -4.20
CA THR A 79 16.18 11.83 -3.05
C THR A 79 14.72 11.50 -2.71
N LYS A 80 13.82 12.49 -2.75
CA LYS A 80 12.39 12.30 -2.51
C LYS A 80 11.75 11.41 -3.57
N ARG A 81 12.00 11.67 -4.86
CA ARG A 81 11.52 10.84 -5.97
C ARG A 81 12.04 9.40 -5.86
N ASN A 82 13.32 9.23 -5.55
CA ASN A 82 13.92 7.90 -5.36
C ASN A 82 13.39 7.20 -4.10
N ARG A 83 13.06 7.93 -3.03
CA ARG A 83 12.45 7.35 -1.83
C ARG A 83 11.02 6.87 -2.06
N LEU A 84 10.22 7.63 -2.81
CA LEU A 84 8.88 7.20 -3.22
C LEU A 84 8.96 5.90 -4.05
N LYS A 85 9.90 5.85 -5.00
CA LYS A 85 10.18 4.61 -5.75
C LYS A 85 10.64 3.43 -4.86
N ARG A 86 11.35 3.69 -3.75
CA ARG A 86 11.77 2.64 -2.80
C ARG A 86 10.64 2.08 -1.93
N GLN A 87 9.47 2.72 -1.86
CA GLN A 87 8.34 2.19 -1.09
C GLN A 87 7.63 1.01 -1.80
N GLY A 88 7.99 0.67 -3.05
CA GLY A 88 7.49 -0.54 -3.71
C GLY A 88 8.28 -1.05 -4.93
N ASP A 89 9.05 -0.21 -5.64
CA ASP A 89 9.25 -0.42 -7.09
C ASP A 89 10.61 -0.97 -7.58
N TYR A 90 11.52 -1.43 -6.72
CA TYR A 90 12.75 -2.03 -7.28
C TYR A 90 12.52 -3.40 -7.94
N CYS A 91 11.35 -4.01 -7.76
CA CYS A 91 10.97 -5.28 -8.39
C CYS A 91 9.61 -5.24 -9.12
N CYS A 92 9.01 -4.07 -9.31
CA CYS A 92 7.72 -3.97 -9.98
C CYS A 92 7.91 -4.08 -11.49
N VAL A 93 7.21 -5.06 -12.07
CA VAL A 93 7.10 -5.21 -13.51
C VAL A 93 5.83 -4.48 -13.96
N SER A 94 5.84 -3.88 -15.16
CA SER A 94 4.63 -3.28 -15.73
C SER A 94 3.54 -4.34 -15.84
N ILE A 95 2.29 -3.98 -15.54
CA ILE A 95 1.15 -4.89 -15.69
C ILE A 95 0.92 -5.29 -17.15
N ASP A 96 1.34 -4.42 -18.08
CA ASP A 96 1.28 -4.64 -19.53
C ASP A 96 2.55 -5.34 -20.05
N ALA A 97 3.42 -5.82 -19.16
CA ALA A 97 4.61 -6.54 -19.60
C ALA A 97 4.20 -7.89 -20.20
N PRO A 98 4.87 -8.33 -21.29
CA PRO A 98 4.61 -9.61 -21.90
C PRO A 98 4.91 -10.75 -20.92
N ALA A 99 4.03 -11.74 -20.89
CA ALA A 99 4.03 -12.91 -20.04
C ALA A 99 3.61 -14.16 -20.83
N GLY A 100 3.88 -15.35 -20.28
CA GLY A 100 3.66 -16.63 -20.98
C GLY A 100 4.91 -17.12 -21.76
N GLU A 101 4.95 -18.42 -22.08
CA GLU A 101 6.10 -19.06 -22.76
C GLU A 101 6.42 -18.44 -24.13
N ASP A 102 5.42 -17.88 -24.81
CA ASP A 102 5.52 -17.25 -26.12
C ASP A 102 5.39 -15.72 -26.08
N GLY A 103 5.19 -15.12 -24.89
CA GLY A 103 4.96 -13.69 -24.71
C GLY A 103 3.65 -13.19 -25.33
N SER A 104 2.68 -14.07 -25.57
CA SER A 104 1.40 -13.73 -26.22
C SER A 104 0.38 -13.10 -25.28
N ALA A 105 0.56 -13.23 -23.96
CA ALA A 105 -0.33 -12.69 -22.95
C ALA A 105 0.35 -11.56 -22.17
N GLU A 106 -0.43 -10.69 -21.54
CA GLU A 106 0.09 -9.67 -20.63
C GLU A 106 -0.02 -10.14 -19.18
N LEU A 107 0.86 -9.64 -18.29
CA LEU A 107 0.78 -9.95 -16.86
C LEU A 107 -0.62 -9.61 -16.28
N ALA A 108 -1.26 -8.54 -16.79
CA ALA A 108 -2.62 -8.14 -16.42
C ALA A 108 -3.64 -9.27 -16.56
N GLU A 109 -3.50 -10.11 -17.60
CA GLU A 109 -4.44 -11.19 -17.92
C GLU A 109 -4.20 -12.44 -17.09
N MET A 110 -2.97 -12.63 -16.59
CA MET A 110 -2.60 -13.78 -15.78
C MET A 110 -2.86 -13.58 -14.28
N ILE A 111 -3.05 -12.34 -13.83
CA ILE A 111 -3.30 -12.03 -12.43
C ILE A 111 -4.78 -12.30 -12.13
N PRO A 112 -5.10 -13.28 -11.25
CA PRO A 112 -6.48 -13.52 -10.88
C PRO A 112 -7.04 -12.34 -10.10
N SER A 113 -8.31 -12.01 -10.37
CA SER A 113 -9.05 -11.02 -9.59
C SER A 113 -9.13 -11.45 -8.12
N SER A 114 -9.08 -10.48 -7.20
CA SER A 114 -9.35 -10.73 -5.77
C SER A 114 -10.83 -10.98 -5.49
N PHE A 115 -11.69 -10.80 -6.49
CA PHE A 115 -13.13 -11.03 -6.41
C PHE A 115 -13.47 -12.48 -6.77
N ASP A 116 -13.99 -13.21 -5.79
CA ASP A 116 -14.47 -14.58 -5.93
C ASP A 116 -15.99 -14.57 -6.06
N LEU A 117 -16.48 -14.90 -7.27
CA LEU A 117 -17.89 -14.93 -7.60
C LEU A 117 -18.65 -15.98 -6.78
N ASP A 118 -18.04 -17.15 -6.54
CA ASP A 118 -18.68 -18.24 -5.83
C ASP A 118 -18.85 -17.88 -4.35
N ARG A 119 -17.83 -17.26 -3.76
CA ARG A 119 -17.92 -16.75 -2.38
C ARG A 119 -18.98 -15.65 -2.24
N GLU A 120 -18.97 -14.66 -3.13
CA GLU A 120 -19.93 -13.56 -3.08
C GLU A 120 -21.38 -14.05 -3.31
N LEU A 121 -21.58 -15.03 -4.20
CA LEU A 121 -22.88 -15.66 -4.43
C LEU A 121 -23.34 -16.48 -3.23
N ALA A 122 -22.44 -17.24 -2.59
CA ALA A 122 -22.72 -17.99 -1.37
C ALA A 122 -23.19 -17.07 -0.24
N GLU A 123 -22.51 -15.95 -0.01
CA GLU A 123 -22.88 -14.94 0.98
C GLU A 123 -24.24 -14.30 0.67
N ARG A 124 -24.53 -13.98 -0.60
CA ARG A 124 -25.79 -13.31 -1.02
C ARG A 124 -27.00 -14.21 -1.03
N LEU A 125 -26.83 -15.47 -1.41
CA LEU A 125 -27.91 -16.46 -1.48
C LEU A 125 -28.16 -17.13 -0.12
N GLY A 126 -27.36 -16.82 0.91
CA GLY A 126 -27.41 -17.51 2.19
C GLY A 126 -26.99 -18.98 2.08
N ILE A 127 -26.42 -19.40 0.95
CA ILE A 127 -25.85 -20.73 0.73
C ILE A 127 -24.45 -20.71 1.35
N SER A 128 -24.43 -20.49 2.66
CA SER A 128 -23.24 -20.42 3.50
C SER A 128 -23.16 -21.68 4.35
N GLU A 129 -22.04 -21.87 5.04
CA GLU A 129 -21.85 -22.85 6.13
C GLU A 129 -22.99 -22.87 7.17
N GLU A 130 -23.85 -21.83 7.19
CA GLU A 130 -25.10 -21.75 7.95
C GLU A 130 -26.02 -22.96 7.70
N ASP A 131 -26.17 -23.44 6.46
CA ASP A 131 -26.99 -24.62 6.14
C ASP A 131 -26.44 -25.90 6.82
N ARG A 132 -25.10 -26.05 6.85
CA ARG A 132 -24.44 -27.19 7.50
C ARG A 132 -24.52 -27.09 9.02
N MET A 133 -24.38 -25.88 9.56
CA MET A 133 -24.52 -25.62 10.99
C MET A 133 -25.94 -25.86 11.50
N GLU A 134 -26.97 -25.45 10.76
CA GLU A 134 -28.37 -25.70 11.12
C GLU A 134 -28.68 -27.20 11.17
N VAL A 135 -28.21 -27.97 10.18
CA VAL A 135 -28.36 -29.43 10.15
C VAL A 135 -27.59 -30.09 11.29
N TYR A 136 -26.38 -29.60 11.61
CA TYR A 136 -25.60 -30.09 12.74
C TYR A 136 -26.27 -29.81 14.08
N LEU A 137 -26.71 -28.57 14.33
CA LEU A 137 -27.43 -28.19 15.54
C LEU A 137 -28.72 -29.03 15.65
N GLY A 138 -29.43 -29.25 14.53
CA GLY A 138 -30.57 -30.15 14.41
C GLY A 138 -30.40 -31.53 15.05
N LYS A 139 -29.18 -32.09 15.02
CA LYS A 139 -28.86 -33.43 15.56
C LYS A 139 -28.51 -33.45 17.05
N LEU A 140 -28.22 -32.29 17.64
CA LEU A 140 -27.84 -32.17 19.04
C LEU A 140 -29.07 -32.02 19.93
N SER A 141 -28.99 -32.58 21.14
CA SER A 141 -30.00 -32.34 22.19
C SER A 141 -29.93 -30.90 22.71
N GLU A 142 -31.01 -30.42 23.33
CA GLU A 142 -31.10 -29.06 23.89
C GLU A 142 -29.90 -28.72 24.79
N ILE A 143 -29.52 -29.65 25.68
CA ILE A 143 -28.38 -29.47 26.60
C ILE A 143 -27.05 -29.41 25.82
N GLN A 144 -26.90 -30.20 24.76
CA GLN A 144 -25.69 -30.19 23.93
C GLN A 144 -25.57 -28.88 23.14
N ARG A 145 -26.69 -28.35 22.61
CA ARG A 145 -26.71 -27.05 21.92
C ARG A 145 -26.32 -25.92 22.86
N GLU A 146 -26.89 -25.91 24.06
CA GLU A 146 -26.58 -24.89 25.07
C GLU A 146 -25.10 -24.94 25.49
N ILE A 147 -24.50 -26.13 25.61
CA ILE A 147 -23.06 -26.28 25.81
C ILE A 147 -22.27 -25.69 24.65
N VAL A 148 -22.65 -25.97 23.39
CA VAL A 148 -21.95 -25.45 22.20
C VAL A 148 -22.06 -23.93 22.10
N THR A 149 -23.22 -23.34 22.40
CA THR A 149 -23.41 -21.88 22.44
C THR A 149 -22.53 -21.24 23.51
N LEU A 150 -22.46 -21.81 24.71
CA LEU A 150 -21.59 -21.28 25.76
C LEU A 150 -20.11 -21.45 25.41
N LEU A 151 -19.73 -22.49 24.67
CA LEU A 151 -18.37 -22.64 24.14
C LEU A 151 -18.05 -21.60 23.06
N SER A 152 -18.99 -21.27 22.17
CA SER A 152 -18.79 -20.22 21.16
C SER A 152 -18.68 -18.83 21.79
N ASP A 153 -19.38 -18.61 22.90
CA ASP A 153 -19.31 -17.36 23.68
C ASP A 153 -18.03 -17.27 24.53
N GLY A 154 -17.19 -18.31 24.54
CA GLY A 154 -15.87 -18.32 25.16
C GLY A 154 -15.83 -18.78 26.62
N TYR A 155 -16.90 -19.39 27.15
CA TYR A 155 -16.93 -19.90 28.51
C TYR A 155 -16.09 -21.17 28.69
N ILE A 156 -15.47 -21.32 29.86
CA ILE A 156 -14.64 -22.48 30.18
C ILE A 156 -15.52 -23.62 30.68
N GLY A 157 -15.19 -24.88 30.36
CA GLY A 157 -16.02 -26.04 30.72
C GLY A 157 -16.34 -26.20 32.21
N THR A 158 -15.55 -25.62 33.12
CA THR A 158 -15.87 -25.56 34.56
C THR A 158 -16.98 -24.57 34.88
N GLU A 159 -17.08 -23.48 34.14
CA GLU A 159 -18.11 -22.44 34.24
C GLU A 159 -19.42 -22.94 33.63
N ILE A 160 -19.34 -23.54 32.43
CA ILE A 160 -20.49 -24.15 31.75
C ILE A 160 -21.15 -25.21 32.64
N ARG A 161 -20.36 -26.08 33.27
CA ARG A 161 -20.88 -27.09 34.21
C ARG A 161 -21.58 -26.50 35.42
N LYS A 162 -21.11 -25.35 35.93
CA LYS A 162 -21.74 -24.65 37.05
C LYS A 162 -23.02 -23.96 36.62
N MET A 163 -23.03 -23.32 35.45
CA MET A 163 -24.20 -22.63 34.90
C MET A 163 -25.34 -23.59 34.56
N LEU A 164 -25.02 -24.72 33.93
CA LEU A 164 -25.99 -25.74 33.53
C LEU A 164 -26.27 -26.80 34.63
N ALA A 165 -25.68 -26.63 35.82
CA ALA A 165 -25.78 -27.58 36.93
C ALA A 165 -25.48 -29.04 36.52
N LEU A 166 -24.50 -29.26 35.64
CA LEU A 166 -24.20 -30.57 35.07
C LEU A 166 -23.17 -31.33 35.91
N SER A 167 -23.42 -32.63 36.09
CA SER A 167 -22.44 -33.54 36.66
C SER A 167 -21.21 -33.66 35.73
N PRO A 168 -20.00 -33.89 36.27
CA PRO A 168 -18.81 -34.09 35.43
C PRO A 168 -18.93 -35.24 34.44
N LYS A 169 -19.71 -36.29 34.78
CA LYS A 169 -19.96 -37.42 33.89
C LYS A 169 -20.87 -37.00 32.73
N THR A 170 -22.03 -36.41 33.06
CA THR A 170 -23.02 -35.94 32.08
C THR A 170 -22.42 -34.93 31.10
N TYR A 171 -21.60 -33.99 31.60
CA TYR A 171 -20.91 -33.02 30.74
C TYR A 171 -19.95 -33.69 29.75
N LYS A 172 -19.18 -34.69 30.22
CA LYS A 172 -18.28 -35.46 29.36
C LYS A 172 -19.05 -36.26 28.31
N ASP A 173 -20.15 -36.88 28.69
CA ASP A 173 -21.00 -37.65 27.79
C ASP A 173 -21.65 -36.74 26.72
N CYS A 174 -22.10 -35.54 27.11
CA CYS A 174 -22.58 -34.51 26.18
C CYS A 174 -21.49 -34.09 25.20
N LEU A 175 -20.26 -33.85 25.66
CA LEU A 175 -19.12 -33.52 24.80
C LEU A 175 -18.79 -34.65 23.82
N CYS A 176 -18.83 -35.91 24.27
CA CYS A 176 -18.65 -37.07 23.39
C CYS A 176 -19.73 -37.14 22.30
N GLY A 177 -20.98 -36.80 22.63
CA GLY A 177 -22.07 -36.72 21.65
C GLY A 177 -21.92 -35.56 20.66
N ILE A 178 -21.49 -34.39 21.13
CA ILE A 178 -21.14 -33.24 20.28
C ILE A 178 -20.02 -33.62 19.31
N GLN A 179 -19.01 -34.33 19.81
CA GLN A 179 -17.84 -34.75 19.04
C GLN A 179 -18.04 -36.07 18.26
N ALA A 180 -19.23 -36.66 18.30
CA ALA A 180 -19.50 -37.90 17.60
C ALA A 180 -19.34 -37.68 16.09
N TYR A 181 -18.66 -38.61 15.42
CA TYR A 181 -18.39 -38.52 13.99
C TYR A 181 -19.68 -38.38 13.15
N GLU A 182 -20.78 -39.00 13.58
CA GLU A 182 -22.09 -38.90 12.93
C GLU A 182 -22.66 -37.48 12.88
N ASN A 183 -22.25 -36.64 13.85
CA ASN A 183 -22.62 -35.25 13.96
C ASN A 183 -21.59 -34.36 13.24
N ILE A 184 -20.29 -34.53 13.54
CA ILE A 184 -19.21 -33.71 12.94
C ILE A 184 -19.14 -33.86 11.42
N LYS A 185 -19.43 -35.03 10.84
CA LYS A 185 -19.34 -35.24 9.37
C LYS A 185 -20.21 -34.32 8.52
N VAL A 186 -21.19 -33.64 9.12
CA VAL A 186 -22.04 -32.66 8.42
C VAL A 186 -21.32 -31.33 8.22
N LEU A 187 -20.34 -31.04 9.08
CA LEU A 187 -19.52 -29.84 9.06
C LEU A 187 -18.21 -30.01 8.24
N LEU A 188 -17.95 -31.22 7.74
CA LEU A 188 -16.82 -31.55 6.84
C LEU A 188 -17.32 -31.49 5.39
#